data_AF-A0A9D6IBL9-F1
#
_entry.id   AF-A0A9D6IBL9-F1
#
_cell.length_a   1.000
_cell.length_b   1.000
_cell.length_c   1.000
_cell.angle_alpha   90.00
_cell.angle_beta   90.00
_cell.angle_gamma   90.00
#
_symmetry.space_group_name_H-M   'P 1'
#
loop_
_entity.id
_entity.type
_entity.pdbx_description
1 polymer ?
#
loop_
_entity_poly.entity_id
_entity_poly.type
_entity_poly.pdbx_seq_one_letter_code
_entity_poly.pdbx_strand_id
1 'polypeptide(L)'
;MIRTLRWLAPVFCGVLLFSAVSSQEGKKFSIKTTTTPVPKEIAEPIAKLLVNASVQLLDPAGKPICDVWFRKDIPAEATAAQIKSGVTFREVKQTEILGAIQFHAKWTDYRKQRIKPGVYTMRLAYQPTDGKHTADVSEFQDFALIISAKADTKPFLLETKALADRSGDSLELAHPGVFMLWPNYKPARTPDLAARPKQHWVLNSGLNLMVKGKATGKLMGIGLTLVGHSPAE
;
A
#
# COMPACT_ATOMS: atom_id res chain seq x y z
N MET A 1 62.40 28.90 -61.35
CA MET A 1 62.58 29.95 -60.32
C MET A 1 61.21 30.36 -59.79
N ILE A 2 61.10 30.55 -58.47
CA ILE A 2 60.00 31.23 -57.73
C ILE A 2 58.66 30.45 -57.69
N ARG A 3 58.39 29.65 -56.65
CA ARG A 3 57.71 30.01 -55.37
C ARG A 3 56.34 30.66 -55.53
N THR A 4 55.27 29.92 -55.22
CA THR A 4 54.16 30.43 -54.39
C THR A 4 53.47 29.28 -53.65
N LEU A 5 53.60 29.33 -52.33
CA LEU A 5 52.97 28.47 -51.34
C LEU A 5 51.55 29.03 -51.09
N ARG A 6 50.48 28.27 -51.40
CA ARG A 6 49.12 28.61 -50.96
C ARG A 6 48.69 27.66 -49.86
N TRP A 7 48.52 28.22 -48.68
CA TRP A 7 47.98 27.58 -47.50
C TRP A 7 46.51 27.24 -47.73
N LEU A 8 46.13 25.97 -47.59
CA LEU A 8 44.74 25.55 -47.45
C LEU A 8 44.50 25.27 -45.96
N ALA A 9 43.70 26.12 -45.32
CA ALA A 9 43.17 25.88 -43.99
C ALA A 9 42.13 24.76 -44.06
N PRO A 10 42.17 23.74 -43.18
CA PRO A 10 41.11 22.75 -43.11
C PRO A 10 39.89 23.36 -42.39
N VAL A 11 38.76 23.40 -43.08
CA VAL A 11 37.44 23.65 -42.49
C VAL A 11 37.11 22.45 -41.61
N PHE A 12 37.24 22.63 -40.29
CA PHE A 12 36.83 21.63 -39.31
C PHE A 12 35.31 21.67 -39.19
N CYS A 13 34.63 20.84 -40.00
CA CYS A 13 33.19 20.66 -39.94
C CYS A 13 32.87 19.86 -38.67
N GLY A 14 32.58 20.56 -37.57
CA GLY A 14 32.17 19.95 -36.31
C GLY A 14 30.84 19.22 -36.49
N VAL A 15 30.91 17.89 -36.64
CA VAL A 15 29.74 17.03 -36.51
C VAL A 15 29.31 17.08 -35.04
N LEU A 16 28.28 17.87 -34.75
CA LEU A 16 27.56 17.80 -33.49
C LEU A 16 26.86 16.44 -33.44
N LEU A 17 27.51 15.46 -32.83
CA LEU A 17 26.87 14.25 -32.33
C LEU A 17 25.87 14.69 -31.25
N PHE A 18 24.63 14.92 -31.66
CA PHE A 18 23.50 14.90 -30.75
C PHE A 18 23.38 13.46 -30.26
N SER A 19 24.04 13.16 -29.14
CA SER A 19 23.65 12.05 -28.29
C SER A 19 22.20 12.31 -27.92
N ALA A 20 21.28 11.60 -28.56
CA ALA A 20 19.92 11.49 -28.08
C ALA A 20 20.02 10.89 -26.67
N VAL A 21 20.02 11.75 -25.66
CA VAL A 21 19.66 11.36 -24.31
C VAL A 21 18.19 10.95 -24.44
N SER A 22 17.94 9.67 -24.67
CA SER A 22 16.64 9.10 -24.37
C SER A 22 16.35 9.47 -22.93
N SER A 23 15.39 10.38 -22.74
CA SER A 23 14.78 10.63 -21.44
C SER A 23 14.40 9.26 -20.88
N GLN A 24 15.07 8.83 -19.81
CA GLN A 24 14.59 7.73 -19.00
C GLN A 24 13.28 8.23 -18.37
N GLU A 25 12.15 8.00 -19.03
CA GLU A 25 10.89 7.95 -18.33
C GLU A 25 11.06 6.90 -17.23
N GLY A 26 11.16 7.39 -16.00
CA GLY A 26 11.64 6.63 -14.84
C GLY A 26 10.90 5.32 -14.68
N LYS A 27 11.67 4.25 -14.38
CA LYS A 27 11.11 2.96 -13.98
C LYS A 27 10.08 3.21 -12.88
N LYS A 28 8.86 2.72 -13.06
CA LYS A 28 7.77 2.89 -12.10
C LYS A 28 7.87 1.82 -11.00
N PHE A 29 7.14 1.97 -9.90
CA PHE A 29 7.04 0.92 -8.87
C PHE A 29 6.54 -0.39 -9.48
N SER A 30 6.95 -1.51 -8.91
CA SER A 30 6.51 -2.84 -9.34
C SER A 30 6.25 -3.73 -8.14
N ILE A 31 5.58 -4.86 -8.36
CA ILE A 31 5.33 -5.86 -7.31
C ILE A 31 5.87 -7.23 -7.70
N LYS A 32 6.19 -8.03 -6.67
CA LYS A 32 6.52 -9.44 -6.79
C LYS A 32 5.83 -10.22 -5.68
N THR A 33 5.11 -11.28 -6.02
CA THR A 33 4.62 -12.23 -5.02
C THR A 33 5.73 -13.21 -4.66
N THR A 34 5.95 -13.44 -3.38
CA THR A 34 6.97 -14.38 -2.87
C THR A 34 6.35 -15.30 -1.82
N THR A 35 7.01 -16.42 -1.55
CA THR A 35 6.67 -17.34 -0.46
C THR A 35 7.35 -16.94 0.85
N THR A 36 7.66 -15.65 1.04
CA THR A 36 8.25 -15.15 2.29
C THR A 36 7.26 -15.43 3.44
N PRO A 37 7.69 -16.15 4.50
CA PRO A 37 6.81 -16.45 5.61
C PRO A 37 6.43 -15.17 6.36
N VAL A 38 5.30 -15.20 7.06
CA VAL A 38 4.90 -14.12 7.97
C VAL A 38 6.02 -13.88 9.00
N PRO A 39 6.43 -12.62 9.26
CA PRO A 39 7.51 -12.34 10.21
C PRO A 39 7.15 -12.82 11.63
N LYS A 40 8.16 -13.29 12.37
CA LYS A 40 7.97 -13.86 13.73
C LYS A 40 7.53 -12.83 14.75
N GLU A 41 7.71 -11.55 14.45
CA GLU A 41 7.23 -10.41 15.23
C GLU A 41 5.70 -10.33 15.24
N ILE A 42 5.02 -10.85 14.22
CA ILE A 42 3.57 -10.99 14.23
C ILE A 42 3.19 -12.12 15.17
N ALA A 43 2.40 -11.80 16.20
CA ALA A 43 1.93 -12.79 17.17
C ALA A 43 1.19 -13.95 16.48
N GLU A 44 1.43 -15.17 16.94
CA GLU A 44 0.91 -16.40 16.34
C GLU A 44 -0.62 -16.37 16.06
N PRO A 45 -1.49 -15.86 16.96
CA PRO A 45 -2.93 -15.78 16.68
C PRO A 45 -3.27 -14.91 15.46
N ILE A 46 -2.47 -13.89 15.18
CA ILE A 46 -2.63 -13.00 14.02
C ILE A 46 -2.01 -13.64 12.78
N ALA A 47 -0.82 -14.24 12.91
CA ALA A 47 -0.14 -14.90 11.80
C ALA A 47 -1.00 -16.00 11.14
N LYS A 48 -1.79 -16.74 11.95
CA LYS A 48 -2.76 -17.74 11.47
C LYS A 48 -3.88 -17.18 10.57
N LEU A 49 -4.13 -15.87 10.60
CA LEU A 49 -5.13 -15.21 9.77
C LEU A 49 -4.59 -14.83 8.39
N LEU A 50 -3.27 -14.78 8.22
CA LEU A 50 -2.62 -14.25 7.03
C LEU A 50 -2.36 -15.34 5.99
N VAL A 51 -2.30 -14.94 4.72
CA VAL A 51 -1.78 -15.82 3.67
C VAL A 51 -0.29 -16.05 3.89
N ASN A 52 0.19 -17.28 3.65
CA ASN A 52 1.61 -17.63 3.79
C ASN A 52 2.41 -17.26 2.51
N ALA A 53 2.22 -16.02 2.06
CA ALA A 53 2.90 -15.42 0.92
C ALA A 53 2.86 -13.90 1.09
N SER A 54 3.93 -13.20 0.73
CA SER A 54 3.94 -11.74 0.70
C SER A 54 3.79 -11.21 -0.72
N VAL A 55 3.30 -9.97 -0.81
CA VAL A 55 3.46 -9.14 -2.00
C VAL A 55 4.48 -8.07 -1.66
N GLN A 56 5.62 -8.14 -2.34
CA GLN A 56 6.72 -7.21 -2.17
C GLN A 56 6.55 -6.03 -3.13
N LEU A 57 6.58 -4.81 -2.61
CA LEU A 57 6.68 -3.59 -3.41
C LEU A 57 8.16 -3.27 -3.66
N LEU A 58 8.49 -3.02 -4.92
CA LEU A 58 9.84 -2.69 -5.38
C LEU A 58 9.88 -1.25 -5.89
N ASP A 59 10.98 -0.57 -5.58
CA ASP A 59 11.28 0.76 -6.12
C ASP A 59 11.71 0.67 -7.61
N PRO A 60 11.89 1.83 -8.28
CA PRO A 60 12.38 1.89 -9.66
C PRO A 60 13.71 1.14 -9.93
N ALA A 61 14.56 1.01 -8.92
CA ALA A 61 15.83 0.29 -8.99
C ALA A 61 15.67 -1.21 -8.72
N GLY A 62 14.46 -1.69 -8.42
CA GLY A 62 14.18 -3.08 -8.08
C GLY A 62 14.49 -3.43 -6.62
N LYS A 63 14.71 -2.43 -5.76
CA LYS A 63 14.97 -2.65 -4.33
C LYS A 63 13.65 -2.78 -3.56
N PRO A 64 13.53 -3.74 -2.63
CA PRO A 64 12.33 -3.90 -1.83
C PRO A 64 12.11 -2.71 -0.88
N ILE A 65 10.89 -2.18 -0.92
CA ILE A 65 10.39 -1.13 -0.03
C ILE A 65 9.69 -1.77 1.17
N CYS A 66 8.72 -2.64 0.88
CA CYS A 66 7.94 -3.34 1.88
C CYS A 66 7.42 -4.68 1.37
N ASP A 67 7.07 -5.57 2.30
CA ASP A 67 6.35 -6.82 2.07
C ASP A 67 4.98 -6.75 2.76
N VAL A 68 3.93 -7.17 2.06
CA VAL A 68 2.55 -7.16 2.56
C VAL A 68 1.99 -8.58 2.60
N TRP A 69 1.48 -8.99 3.76
CA TRP A 69 0.74 -10.24 3.94
C TRP A 69 -0.72 -9.91 4.22
N PHE A 70 -1.60 -10.19 3.25
CA PHE A 70 -3.04 -9.98 3.45
C PHE A 70 -3.66 -11.06 4.32
N ARG A 71 -4.76 -10.71 4.98
CA ARG A 71 -5.63 -11.70 5.61
C ARG A 71 -6.20 -12.66 4.56
N LYS A 72 -6.23 -13.95 4.87
CA LYS A 72 -6.80 -14.96 3.97
C LYS A 72 -8.33 -14.88 3.90
N ASP A 73 -8.97 -14.88 5.06
CA ASP A 73 -10.43 -14.98 5.21
C ASP A 73 -10.97 -13.75 5.97
N ILE A 74 -11.73 -12.87 5.31
CA ILE A 74 -12.29 -11.65 5.92
C ILE A 74 -13.74 -11.88 6.38
N PRO A 75 -14.06 -11.70 7.67
CA PRO A 75 -15.43 -11.77 8.16
C PRO A 75 -16.20 -10.50 7.81
N ALA A 76 -17.44 -10.67 7.34
CA ALA A 76 -18.36 -9.58 7.07
C ALA A 76 -19.79 -9.94 7.50
N GLU A 77 -20.58 -8.91 7.80
CA GLU A 77 -22.00 -8.94 8.07
C GLU A 77 -22.77 -8.51 6.82
N ALA A 78 -22.71 -9.35 5.78
CA ALA A 78 -23.35 -9.08 4.48
C ALA A 78 -24.62 -9.92 4.27
N THR A 79 -25.63 -9.32 3.63
CA THR A 79 -26.82 -10.00 3.13
C THR A 79 -26.53 -10.81 1.86
N ALA A 80 -27.43 -11.72 1.49
CA ALA A 80 -27.32 -12.47 0.24
C ALA A 80 -27.30 -11.56 -1.01
N ALA A 81 -27.98 -10.41 -0.95
CA ALA A 81 -27.95 -9.42 -2.03
C ALA A 81 -26.57 -8.76 -2.15
N GLN A 82 -26.00 -8.30 -1.03
CA GLN A 82 -24.65 -7.72 -0.98
C GLN A 82 -23.57 -8.71 -1.44
N ILE A 83 -23.67 -9.99 -1.09
CA ILE A 83 -22.74 -11.03 -1.56
C ILE A 83 -22.75 -11.13 -3.11
N LYS A 84 -23.90 -10.90 -3.75
CA LYS A 84 -24.02 -10.95 -5.22
C LYS A 84 -23.55 -9.65 -5.89
N SER A 85 -23.87 -8.50 -5.32
CA SER A 85 -23.55 -7.18 -5.89
C SER A 85 -22.13 -6.69 -5.56
N GLY A 86 -21.48 -7.29 -4.57
CA GLY A 86 -20.18 -6.87 -4.06
C GLY A 86 -20.28 -6.38 -2.62
N VAL A 87 -19.37 -6.86 -1.78
CA VAL A 87 -19.23 -6.45 -0.38
C VAL A 87 -18.16 -5.36 -0.29
N THR A 88 -18.43 -4.33 0.50
CA THR A 88 -17.53 -3.20 0.76
C THR A 88 -16.91 -3.32 2.15
N PHE A 89 -16.04 -2.38 2.53
CA PHE A 89 -15.54 -2.32 3.89
C PHE A 89 -16.67 -2.15 4.91
N ARG A 90 -17.79 -1.51 4.57
CA ARG A 90 -18.87 -1.19 5.51
C ARG A 90 -19.58 -2.40 6.10
N GLU A 91 -19.50 -3.55 5.44
CA GLU A 91 -19.98 -4.82 6.01
C GLU A 91 -18.93 -5.52 6.89
N VAL A 92 -17.69 -5.05 6.93
CA VAL A 92 -16.63 -5.55 7.81
C VAL A 92 -16.61 -4.73 9.10
N LYS A 93 -16.48 -5.42 10.23
CA LYS A 93 -16.39 -4.74 11.53
C LYS A 93 -15.14 -3.84 11.56
N GLN A 94 -15.34 -2.61 12.01
CA GLN A 94 -14.22 -1.71 12.24
C GLN A 94 -13.22 -2.35 13.20
N THR A 95 -11.93 -2.08 13.00
CA THR A 95 -10.76 -2.63 13.72
C THR A 95 -10.38 -4.07 13.38
N GLU A 96 -11.09 -4.72 12.46
CA GLU A 96 -10.73 -6.04 11.96
C GLU A 96 -9.34 -6.02 11.32
N ILE A 97 -8.57 -7.10 11.52
CA ILE A 97 -7.24 -7.25 10.90
C ILE A 97 -7.41 -7.47 9.40
N LEU A 98 -6.75 -6.63 8.60
CA LEU A 98 -6.70 -6.71 7.15
C LEU A 98 -5.44 -7.41 6.65
N GLY A 99 -4.36 -7.39 7.44
CA GLY A 99 -3.08 -7.98 7.08
C GLY A 99 -1.93 -7.56 8.00
N ALA A 100 -0.72 -7.73 7.50
CA ALA A 100 0.52 -7.21 8.07
C ALA A 100 1.39 -6.60 6.97
N ILE A 101 2.27 -5.68 7.35
CA ILE A 101 3.24 -5.04 6.48
C ILE A 101 4.60 -4.96 7.17
N GLN A 102 5.67 -5.26 6.44
CA GLN A 102 7.04 -5.04 6.87
C GLN A 102 7.69 -3.98 5.99
N PHE A 103 8.19 -2.90 6.59
CA PHE A 103 8.99 -1.89 5.90
C PHE A 103 10.48 -2.18 6.08
N HIS A 104 11.22 -2.27 4.96
CA HIS A 104 12.66 -2.55 4.96
C HIS A 104 13.53 -1.30 5.09
N ALA A 105 12.93 -0.14 4.88
CA ALA A 105 13.56 1.17 5.01
C ALA A 105 12.54 2.16 5.60
N LYS A 106 13.00 3.38 5.92
CA LYS A 106 12.11 4.46 6.33
C LYS A 106 11.06 4.67 5.23
N TRP A 107 9.81 4.85 5.63
CA TRP A 107 8.70 5.10 4.73
C TRP A 107 7.87 6.27 5.22
N THR A 108 6.85 6.64 4.46
CA THR A 108 5.84 7.62 4.89
C THR A 108 4.45 7.04 4.73
N ASP A 109 3.59 7.30 5.70
CA ASP A 109 2.17 7.00 5.57
C ASP A 109 1.45 8.01 4.65
N TYR A 110 0.14 7.85 4.47
CA TYR A 110 -0.68 8.72 3.62
C TYR A 110 -0.68 10.19 4.08
N ARG A 111 -0.38 10.46 5.35
CA ARG A 111 -0.29 11.80 5.95
C ARG A 111 1.15 12.33 6.01
N LYS A 112 2.07 11.74 5.24
CA LYS A 112 3.49 12.12 5.20
C LYS A 112 4.22 11.91 6.54
N GLN A 113 3.64 11.18 7.49
CA GLN A 113 4.28 10.86 8.76
C GLN A 113 5.39 9.83 8.53
N ARG A 114 6.55 10.02 9.17
CA ARG A 114 7.69 9.11 8.99
C ARG A 114 7.45 7.81 9.74
N ILE A 115 7.43 6.71 9.01
CA ILE A 115 7.34 5.35 9.56
C ILE A 115 8.75 4.75 9.60
N LYS A 116 9.13 4.23 10.77
CA LYS A 116 10.41 3.53 10.97
C LYS A 116 10.38 2.18 10.23
N PRO A 117 11.53 1.62 9.81
CA PRO A 117 11.59 0.23 9.39
C PRO A 117 11.08 -0.68 10.52
N GLY A 118 10.34 -1.72 10.17
CA GLY A 118 9.71 -2.59 11.16
C GLY A 118 8.57 -3.42 10.61
N VAL A 119 7.97 -4.22 11.49
CA VAL A 119 6.83 -5.10 11.19
C VAL A 119 5.60 -4.57 11.91
N TYR A 120 4.49 -4.47 11.18
CA TYR A 120 3.25 -3.86 11.63
C TYR A 120 2.04 -4.72 11.26
N THR A 121 1.03 -4.74 12.12
CA THR A 121 -0.32 -5.20 11.75
C THR A 121 -1.06 -4.10 11.01
N MET A 122 -2.04 -4.46 10.18
CA MET A 122 -2.94 -3.53 9.50
C MET A 122 -4.37 -3.78 9.95
N ARG A 123 -5.05 -2.77 10.49
CA ARG A 123 -6.45 -2.86 10.93
C ARG A 123 -7.34 -1.86 10.23
N LEU A 124 -8.56 -2.29 9.91
CA LEU A 124 -9.56 -1.45 9.28
C LEU A 124 -9.98 -0.30 10.19
N ALA A 125 -10.02 0.92 9.67
CA ALA A 125 -10.70 2.04 10.30
C ALA A 125 -11.43 2.90 9.27
N TYR A 126 -12.30 3.75 9.79
CA TYR A 126 -13.01 4.75 9.02
C TYR A 126 -12.62 6.14 9.48
N GLN A 127 -12.69 7.10 8.57
CA GLN A 127 -12.55 8.51 8.92
C GLN A 127 -13.56 8.87 10.02
N PRO A 128 -13.15 9.59 11.09
CA PRO A 128 -14.07 10.06 12.12
C PRO A 128 -15.14 10.99 11.54
N THR A 129 -16.37 10.89 12.05
CA THR A 129 -17.49 11.77 11.68
C THR A 129 -17.65 12.89 12.73
N ASP A 130 -16.62 13.70 12.93
CA ASP A 130 -16.58 14.75 13.96
C ASP A 130 -16.63 16.18 13.39
N GLY A 131 -16.85 16.31 12.08
CA GLY A 131 -16.91 17.59 11.37
C GLY A 131 -15.55 18.28 11.18
N LYS A 132 -14.47 17.76 11.79
CA LYS A 132 -13.09 18.26 11.62
C LYS A 132 -12.31 17.46 10.58
N HIS A 133 -12.79 16.26 10.25
CA HIS A 133 -12.28 15.43 9.18
C HIS A 133 -13.19 15.58 7.95
N THR A 134 -12.96 16.61 7.15
CA THR A 134 -13.75 16.93 5.96
C THR A 134 -13.43 16.02 4.77
N ALA A 135 -14.32 15.93 3.78
CA ALA A 135 -14.21 14.98 2.67
C ALA A 135 -13.05 15.29 1.69
N ASP A 136 -12.44 16.46 1.79
CA ASP A 136 -11.31 16.90 0.96
C ASP A 136 -9.95 16.35 1.44
N VAL A 137 -9.86 15.83 2.67
CA VAL A 137 -8.61 15.28 3.21
C VAL A 137 -8.21 13.93 2.61
N SER A 138 -9.12 13.25 1.91
CA SER A 138 -8.88 11.92 1.33
C SER A 138 -9.89 11.62 0.22
N GLU A 139 -9.49 10.82 -0.77
CA GLU A 139 -10.42 10.40 -1.82
C GLU A 139 -11.43 9.37 -1.31
N PHE A 140 -11.00 8.52 -0.37
CA PHE A 140 -11.84 7.52 0.30
C PHE A 140 -11.72 7.63 1.81
N GLN A 141 -12.81 7.25 2.49
CA GLN A 141 -12.97 7.40 3.93
C GLN A 141 -12.67 6.11 4.71
N ASP A 142 -12.07 5.13 4.04
CA ASP A 142 -11.70 3.83 4.58
C ASP A 142 -10.16 3.74 4.62
N PHE A 143 -9.61 3.30 5.75
CA PHE A 143 -8.18 3.29 6.00
C PHE A 143 -7.72 1.98 6.62
N ALA A 144 -6.47 1.61 6.34
CA ALA A 144 -5.70 0.67 7.14
C ALA A 144 -4.81 1.46 8.11
N LEU A 145 -5.02 1.26 9.40
CA LEU A 145 -4.15 1.78 10.45
C LEU A 145 -3.10 0.73 10.77
N ILE A 146 -1.85 1.18 10.86
CA ILE A 146 -0.74 0.30 11.27
C ILE A 146 -0.46 0.40 12.76
N ILE A 147 -0.22 -0.74 13.40
CA ILE A 147 0.28 -0.81 14.78
C ILE A 147 1.55 -1.66 14.76
N SER A 148 2.58 -1.25 15.51
CA SER A 148 3.77 -2.09 15.69
C SER A 148 3.38 -3.50 16.11
N ALA A 149 3.92 -4.53 15.47
CA ALA A 149 3.55 -5.92 15.76
C ALA A 149 3.75 -6.29 17.24
N LYS A 150 4.73 -5.65 17.91
CA LYS A 150 4.97 -5.80 19.35
C LYS A 150 3.83 -5.26 20.23
N ALA A 151 3.11 -4.24 19.74
CA ALA A 151 2.01 -3.59 20.44
C ALA A 151 0.62 -4.16 20.07
N ASP A 152 0.53 -5.02 19.05
CA ASP A 152 -0.72 -5.64 18.61
C ASP A 152 -0.61 -7.17 18.52
N THR A 153 -0.96 -7.86 19.60
CA THR A 153 -0.70 -9.30 19.76
C THR A 153 -1.98 -10.15 19.75
N LYS A 154 -3.16 -9.53 19.69
CA LYS A 154 -4.46 -10.22 19.82
C LYS A 154 -5.29 -10.01 18.57
N PRO A 155 -5.97 -11.05 18.04
CA PRO A 155 -6.75 -10.94 16.80
C PRO A 155 -8.12 -10.28 17.00
N PHE A 156 -8.48 -9.96 18.24
CA PHE A 156 -9.79 -9.43 18.58
C PHE A 156 -9.95 -7.99 18.12
N LEU A 157 -11.21 -7.59 17.96
CA LEU A 157 -11.56 -6.20 17.69
C LEU A 157 -11.09 -5.31 18.84
N LEU A 158 -10.70 -4.10 18.49
CA LEU A 158 -10.39 -3.04 19.43
C LEU A 158 -11.57 -2.07 19.50
N GLU A 159 -11.67 -1.34 20.59
CA GLU A 159 -12.47 -0.12 20.57
C GLU A 159 -11.82 0.88 19.58
N THR A 160 -12.63 1.64 18.85
CA THR A 160 -12.19 2.49 17.75
C THR A 160 -11.18 3.55 18.19
N LYS A 161 -11.41 4.24 19.30
CA LYS A 161 -10.44 5.20 19.85
C LYS A 161 -9.17 4.49 20.30
N ALA A 162 -9.29 3.34 20.95
CA ALA A 162 -8.13 2.54 21.36
C ALA A 162 -7.27 2.07 20.17
N LEU A 163 -7.86 1.79 19.01
CA LEU A 163 -7.11 1.53 17.77
C LEU A 163 -6.30 2.76 17.35
N ALA A 164 -6.93 3.94 17.31
CA ALA A 164 -6.27 5.17 16.88
C ALA A 164 -5.11 5.55 17.83
N ASP A 165 -5.37 5.52 19.13
CA ASP A 165 -4.36 5.81 20.17
C ASP A 165 -3.18 4.82 20.06
N ARG A 166 -3.48 3.52 20.02
CA ARG A 166 -2.44 2.48 19.94
C ARG A 166 -1.60 2.57 18.67
N SER A 167 -2.21 2.93 17.54
CA SER A 167 -1.48 3.16 16.29
C SER A 167 -0.48 4.30 16.45
N GLY A 168 -0.92 5.47 16.93
CA GLY A 168 -0.05 6.62 17.17
C GLY A 168 1.06 6.32 18.18
N ASP A 169 0.70 5.80 19.35
CA ASP A 169 1.64 5.47 20.44
C ASP A 169 2.72 4.49 19.99
N SER A 170 2.33 3.43 19.29
CA SER A 170 3.28 2.39 18.85
C SER A 170 4.27 2.85 17.77
N LEU A 171 3.94 3.96 17.10
CA LEU A 171 4.75 4.60 16.06
C LEU A 171 5.52 5.81 16.60
N GLU A 172 5.25 6.23 17.84
CA GLU A 172 5.71 7.49 18.43
C GLU A 172 5.26 8.71 17.60
N LEU A 173 4.00 8.69 17.15
CA LEU A 173 3.38 9.74 16.33
C LEU A 173 2.18 10.38 17.03
N ALA A 174 1.94 11.67 16.76
CA ALA A 174 0.78 12.38 17.29
C ALA A 174 -0.56 11.91 16.70
N HIS A 175 -0.52 11.20 15.57
CA HIS A 175 -1.69 10.66 14.90
C HIS A 175 -1.42 9.21 14.46
N PRO A 176 -2.47 8.41 14.24
CA PRO A 176 -2.32 7.04 13.75
C PRO A 176 -1.58 7.01 12.39
N GLY A 177 -0.83 5.94 12.17
CA GLY A 177 -0.20 5.67 10.87
C GLY A 177 -1.25 5.15 9.90
N VAL A 178 -1.57 5.93 8.87
CA VAL A 178 -2.74 5.67 8.00
C VAL A 178 -2.36 5.37 6.56
N PHE A 179 -3.00 4.36 5.98
CA PHE A 179 -2.91 4.03 4.57
C PHE A 179 -4.32 3.98 3.98
N MET A 180 -4.61 4.83 2.99
CA MET A 180 -5.93 4.93 2.38
C MET A 180 -6.29 3.64 1.63
N LEU A 181 -7.53 3.15 1.81
CA LEU A 181 -8.05 1.99 1.12
C LEU A 181 -8.91 2.42 -0.07
N TRP A 182 -8.53 1.94 -1.24
CA TRP A 182 -9.31 2.05 -2.47
C TRP A 182 -10.33 0.91 -2.54
N PRO A 183 -11.56 1.20 -3.01
CA PRO A 183 -12.49 0.16 -3.41
C PRO A 183 -11.91 -0.69 -4.55
N ASN A 184 -12.03 -2.01 -4.43
CA ASN A 184 -11.68 -2.95 -5.49
C ASN A 184 -12.91 -3.79 -5.87
N TYR A 185 -13.68 -3.31 -6.84
CA TYR A 185 -14.94 -3.93 -7.27
C TYR A 185 -14.76 -5.15 -8.19
N LYS A 186 -13.54 -5.44 -8.63
CA LYS A 186 -13.20 -6.62 -9.46
C LYS A 186 -12.09 -7.43 -8.79
N PRO A 187 -12.31 -7.95 -7.57
CA PRO A 187 -11.25 -8.58 -6.80
C PRO A 187 -10.74 -9.86 -7.47
N ALA A 188 -9.43 -10.03 -7.44
CA ALA A 188 -8.73 -11.24 -7.87
C ALA A 188 -7.78 -11.71 -6.77
N ARG A 189 -7.52 -13.02 -6.69
CA ARG A 189 -6.53 -13.57 -5.75
C ARG A 189 -5.10 -13.17 -6.13
N THR A 190 -4.85 -13.06 -7.43
CA THR A 190 -3.58 -12.56 -7.94
C THR A 190 -3.52 -11.05 -7.68
N PRO A 191 -2.53 -10.57 -6.92
CA PRO A 191 -2.40 -9.15 -6.65
C PRO A 191 -1.98 -8.39 -7.90
N ASP A 192 -2.42 -7.15 -8.00
CA ASP A 192 -1.97 -6.19 -9.02
C ASP A 192 -1.56 -4.86 -8.37
N LEU A 193 -0.73 -4.10 -9.07
CA LEU A 193 -0.36 -2.75 -8.66
C LEU A 193 -0.93 -1.76 -9.68
N ALA A 194 -1.88 -0.94 -9.24
CA ALA A 194 -2.52 0.05 -10.09
C ALA A 194 -1.98 1.45 -9.81
N ALA A 195 -1.55 2.15 -10.86
CA ALA A 195 -1.39 3.59 -10.82
C ALA A 195 -2.76 4.27 -10.79
N ARG A 196 -2.91 5.27 -9.93
CA ARG A 196 -4.13 6.05 -9.74
C ARG A 196 -3.80 7.55 -9.86
N PRO A 197 -4.82 8.43 -9.97
CA PRO A 197 -4.61 9.88 -9.93
C PRO A 197 -3.75 10.33 -8.74
N LYS A 198 -3.21 11.54 -8.79
CA LYS A 198 -2.42 12.13 -7.69
C LYS A 198 -1.21 11.27 -7.26
N GLN A 199 -0.65 10.50 -8.20
CA GLN A 199 0.53 9.65 -8.00
C GLN A 199 0.33 8.53 -6.97
N HIS A 200 -0.92 8.10 -6.73
CA HIS A 200 -1.17 6.95 -5.88
C HIS A 200 -0.79 5.64 -6.58
N TRP A 201 -0.13 4.75 -5.85
CA TRP A 201 0.11 3.37 -6.26
C TRP A 201 -0.59 2.44 -5.28
N VAL A 202 -1.53 1.66 -5.82
CA VAL A 202 -2.49 0.89 -5.03
C VAL A 202 -2.26 -0.59 -5.29
N LEU A 203 -1.92 -1.32 -4.22
CA LEU A 203 -1.82 -2.76 -4.23
C LEU A 203 -3.22 -3.35 -4.07
N ASN A 204 -3.76 -3.94 -5.13
CA ASN A 204 -5.05 -4.59 -5.14
C ASN A 204 -4.91 -6.09 -4.83
N SER A 205 -5.86 -6.64 -4.07
CA SER A 205 -5.99 -8.07 -3.81
C SER A 205 -7.43 -8.43 -3.48
N GLY A 206 -7.70 -9.73 -3.40
CA GLY A 206 -8.99 -10.31 -3.03
C GLY A 206 -8.87 -11.22 -1.81
N LEU A 207 -9.69 -10.96 -0.80
CA LEU A 207 -9.78 -11.72 0.45
C LEU A 207 -10.98 -12.68 0.38
N ASN A 208 -10.89 -13.90 0.90
CA ASN A 208 -12.04 -14.80 0.94
C ASN A 208 -13.13 -14.20 1.82
N LEU A 209 -14.30 -13.97 1.25
CA LEU A 209 -15.42 -13.40 1.99
C LEU A 209 -16.09 -14.49 2.85
N MET A 210 -16.10 -14.27 4.16
CA MET A 210 -16.75 -15.10 5.16
C MET A 210 -17.97 -14.39 5.74
N VAL A 211 -19.12 -15.06 5.75
CA VAL A 211 -20.35 -14.54 6.36
C VAL A 211 -20.90 -15.59 7.32
N LYS A 212 -21.18 -15.20 8.56
CA LYS A 212 -21.61 -16.12 9.64
C LYS A 212 -20.68 -17.34 9.79
N GLY A 213 -19.37 -17.12 9.67
CA GLY A 213 -18.34 -18.17 9.77
C GLY A 213 -18.23 -19.11 8.57
N LYS A 214 -18.99 -18.89 7.49
CA LYS A 214 -18.97 -19.74 6.29
C LYS A 214 -18.38 -19.01 5.09
N ALA A 215 -17.59 -19.72 4.29
CA ALA A 215 -17.07 -19.21 3.03
C ALA A 215 -18.22 -19.01 2.04
N THR A 216 -18.27 -17.84 1.41
CA THR A 216 -19.30 -17.50 0.42
C THR A 216 -18.94 -17.94 -1.00
N GLY A 217 -17.69 -18.34 -1.23
CA GLY A 217 -17.12 -18.55 -2.57
C GLY A 217 -16.84 -17.25 -3.33
N LYS A 218 -17.11 -16.09 -2.75
CA LYS A 218 -16.80 -14.76 -3.30
C LYS A 218 -15.55 -14.18 -2.65
N LEU A 219 -14.98 -13.19 -3.33
CA LEU A 219 -13.90 -12.37 -2.80
C LEU A 219 -14.43 -10.99 -2.42
N MET A 220 -13.90 -10.44 -1.33
CA MET A 220 -13.97 -9.02 -1.04
C MET A 220 -12.67 -8.37 -1.53
N GLY A 221 -12.77 -7.25 -2.23
CA GLY A 221 -11.61 -6.53 -2.70
C GLY A 221 -10.99 -5.63 -1.65
N ILE A 222 -9.67 -5.54 -1.67
CA ILE A 222 -8.88 -4.55 -0.95
C ILE A 222 -7.93 -3.85 -1.93
N GLY A 223 -7.83 -2.53 -1.83
CA GLY A 223 -6.82 -1.74 -2.53
C GLY A 223 -6.02 -0.92 -1.53
N LEU A 224 -4.82 -1.36 -1.16
CA LEU A 224 -3.97 -0.68 -0.20
C LEU A 224 -3.10 0.36 -0.90
N THR A 225 -3.26 1.64 -0.60
CA THR A 225 -2.37 2.70 -1.10
C THR A 225 -0.99 2.53 -0.46
N LEU A 226 0.04 2.17 -1.23
CA LEU A 226 1.41 2.03 -0.71
C LEU A 226 2.29 3.24 -1.03
N VAL A 227 1.97 3.97 -2.09
CA VAL A 227 2.65 5.21 -2.49
C VAL A 227 1.61 6.29 -2.75
N GLY A 228 1.95 7.53 -2.42
CA GLY A 228 1.14 8.72 -2.60
C GLY A 228 0.48 9.17 -1.30
N HIS A 229 0.04 10.41 -1.28
CA HIS A 229 -0.32 11.12 -0.05
C HIS A 229 -1.68 11.78 -0.16
N SER A 230 -2.19 12.23 0.98
CA SER A 230 -3.35 13.12 1.03
C SER A 230 -3.10 14.37 0.17
N PRO A 231 -4.13 14.85 -0.55
CA PRO A 231 -4.08 16.14 -1.22
C PRO A 231 -4.16 17.32 -0.25
N ALA A 232 -4.62 17.11 0.99
CA ALA A 232 -4.61 18.13 2.03
C ALA A 232 -3.22 18.18 2.65
N GLU A 233 -2.60 19.36 2.63
CA GLU A 233 -1.27 19.63 3.19
C GLU A 233 -1.29 19.78 4.71
#